data_AF-A0A972XWY7-F1
#
_entry.id   AF-A0A972XWY7-F1
#
_cell.length_a   1.000
_cell.length_b   1.000
_cell.length_c   1.000
_cell.angle_alpha   90.00
_cell.angle_beta   90.00
_cell.angle_gamma   90.00
#
_symmetry.space_group_name_H-M   'P 1'
#
loop_
_entity.id
_entity.type
_entity.pdbx_description
1 polymer ?
#
loop_
_entity_poly.entity_id
_entity_poly.type
_entity_poly.pdbx_seq_one_letter_code
_entity_poly.pdbx_strand_id
1 'polypeptide(L)'
;MPWGIYQAAGRGRTSWCGLVRAIFEISATLDGSHVTVNPIKTIEHLTLAVRPSSSRLNSEKLKKDYGIIMSHWRTGIIECVRTLMRKNAS
;
A
#
# COMPACT_ATOMS: atom_id res chain seq x y z
N MET A 1 -25.07 8.60 17.69
CA MET A 1 -24.06 7.93 16.84
C MET A 1 -23.24 9.01 16.16
N PRO A 2 -21.89 8.97 16.21
CA PRO A 2 -21.04 9.95 15.53
C PRO A 2 -21.31 9.94 14.02
N TRP A 3 -21.19 11.09 13.33
CA TRP A 3 -21.40 11.18 11.88
C TRP A 3 -20.46 12.21 11.24
N GLY A 4 -20.18 12.03 9.94
CA GLY A 4 -19.35 12.93 9.15
C GLY A 4 -18.38 12.21 8.22
N ILE A 5 -17.38 12.93 7.72
CA ILE A 5 -16.36 12.40 6.82
C ILE A 5 -15.23 11.75 7.64
N TYR A 6 -14.76 10.59 7.18
CA TYR A 6 -13.67 9.82 7.77
C TYR A 6 -12.64 9.46 6.69
N GLN A 7 -11.37 9.41 7.10
CA GLN A 7 -10.28 8.95 6.23
C GLN A 7 -9.89 7.53 6.65
N ALA A 8 -9.85 6.60 5.70
CA ALA A 8 -9.49 5.20 5.94
C ALA A 8 -8.34 4.80 5.01
N ALA A 9 -7.17 4.51 5.58
CA ALA A 9 -6.03 3.97 4.86
C ALA A 9 -5.19 3.07 5.77
N GLY A 10 -4.44 2.14 5.17
CA GLY A 10 -3.51 1.30 5.91
C GLY A 10 -2.50 2.16 6.70
N ARG A 11 -2.25 1.78 7.96
CA ARG A 11 -1.29 2.47 8.83
C ARG A 11 0.13 2.34 8.30
N GLY A 12 0.96 3.32 8.63
CA GLY A 12 2.34 3.42 8.16
C GLY A 12 2.45 4.33 6.93
N ARG A 13 3.67 4.46 6.41
CA ARG A 13 3.95 5.27 5.22
C ARG A 13 5.03 4.61 4.39
N THR A 14 4.95 4.79 3.07
CA THR A 14 5.97 4.33 2.13
C THR A 14 5.92 5.19 0.87
N SER A 15 7.00 5.16 0.08
CA SER A 15 6.99 5.66 -1.29
C SER A 15 6.48 4.57 -2.25
N TRP A 16 6.20 4.94 -3.50
CA TRP A 16 5.92 3.97 -4.57
C TRP A 16 7.03 2.93 -4.71
N CYS A 17 8.30 3.37 -4.68
CA CYS A 17 9.44 2.45 -4.72
C CYS A 17 9.43 1.48 -3.53
N GLY A 18 9.16 1.95 -2.32
CA GLY A 18 9.07 1.09 -1.14
C GLY A 18 7.89 0.11 -1.19
N LEU A 19 6.77 0.51 -1.78
CA LEU A 19 5.62 -0.37 -2.02
C LEU A 19 5.99 -1.51 -2.98
N VAL A 20 6.58 -1.18 -4.13
CA VAL A 20 6.97 -2.16 -5.15
C VAL A 20 8.04 -3.11 -4.62
N ARG A 21 9.02 -2.62 -3.85
CA ARG A 21 10.00 -3.46 -3.16
C ARG A 21 9.33 -4.47 -2.23
N ALA A 22 8.36 -4.03 -1.43
CA ALA A 22 7.64 -4.95 -0.53
C ALA A 22 6.84 -6.01 -1.29
N ILE A 23 6.24 -5.67 -2.44
CA ILE A 23 5.54 -6.65 -3.28
C ILE A 23 6.49 -7.75 -3.75
N PHE A 24 7.65 -7.39 -4.30
CA PHE A 24 8.62 -8.38 -4.79
C PHE A 24 9.30 -9.15 -3.65
N GLU A 25 9.56 -8.51 -2.51
CA GLU A 25 10.03 -9.19 -1.30
C GLU A 25 9.05 -10.29 -0.87
N ILE A 26 7.75 -10.00 -0.80
CA ILE A 26 6.72 -10.97 -0.43
C ILE A 26 6.56 -12.04 -1.51
N SER A 27 6.59 -11.67 -2.80
CA SER A 27 6.54 -12.61 -3.92
C SER A 27 7.67 -13.61 -3.86
N ALA A 28 8.90 -13.16 -3.57
CA ALA A 28 10.08 -14.02 -3.44
C ALA A 28 9.93 -15.04 -2.30
N THR A 29 9.28 -14.67 -1.18
CA THR A 29 8.99 -15.63 -0.08
C THR A 29 7.97 -16.71 -0.44
N LEU A 30 7.28 -16.57 -1.57
CA LEU A 30 6.25 -17.49 -2.07
C LEU A 30 6.69 -18.19 -3.36
N ASP A 31 8.00 -18.27 -3.62
CA ASP A 31 8.60 -18.82 -4.84
C ASP A 31 8.07 -18.18 -6.14
N GLY A 32 7.59 -16.94 -6.03
CA GLY A 32 7.10 -16.14 -7.16
C GLY A 32 8.20 -15.37 -7.88
N SER A 33 7.80 -14.71 -8.97
CA SER A 33 8.70 -13.83 -9.71
C SER A 33 9.22 -12.71 -8.81
N HIS A 34 10.51 -12.42 -8.92
CA HIS A 34 11.17 -11.30 -8.26
C HIS A 34 12.02 -10.53 -9.26
N VAL A 35 12.02 -9.20 -9.14
CA VAL A 35 12.80 -8.30 -9.99
C VAL A 35 13.46 -7.24 -9.11
N THR A 36 14.69 -6.85 -9.46
CA THR A 36 15.40 -5.77 -8.78
C THR A 36 14.73 -4.42 -9.01
N VAL A 37 14.23 -3.80 -7.94
CA VAL A 37 13.55 -2.50 -8.00
C VAL A 37 14.55 -1.36 -7.80
N ASN A 38 14.95 -0.77 -8.91
CA ASN A 38 15.80 0.42 -8.93
C ASN A 38 14.95 1.69 -8.66
N PRO A 39 15.35 2.57 -7.73
CA PRO A 39 14.62 3.79 -7.47
C PRO A 39 14.88 4.78 -8.60
N ILE A 40 13.80 5.30 -9.18
CA ILE A 40 13.85 6.40 -10.15
C ILE A 40 13.37 7.70 -9.49
N LYS A 41 13.91 8.84 -9.91
CA LYS A 41 13.43 10.13 -9.41
C LYS A 41 12.09 10.43 -10.07
N THR A 42 11.14 10.98 -9.31
CA THR A 42 9.78 11.35 -9.79
C THR A 42 9.81 12.25 -11.04
N ILE A 43 10.92 12.96 -11.28
CA ILE A 43 11.11 13.85 -12.42
C ILE A 43 11.26 13.11 -13.77
N GLU A 44 11.50 11.79 -13.75
CA GLU A 44 11.68 10.96 -14.95
C GLU A 44 10.34 10.43 -15.51
N HIS A 45 9.22 10.64 -14.79
CA HIS A 45 7.89 10.26 -15.23
C HIS A 45 6.91 11.44 -15.14
N LEU A 46 6.92 12.29 -16.17
CA LEU A 46 5.91 13.30 -16.38
C LEU A 46 4.59 12.63 -16.79
N THR A 47 3.71 12.38 -15.83
CA THR A 47 2.31 12.04 -16.13
C THR A 47 1.49 13.31 -16.31
N LEU A 48 0.54 13.30 -17.24
CA LEU A 48 -0.34 14.45 -17.56
C LEU A 48 -1.08 15.03 -16.34
N ALA A 49 -1.28 14.23 -15.29
CA ALA A 49 -1.86 14.68 -14.02
C ALA A 49 -0.76 14.97 -12.98
N VAL A 50 -0.84 16.15 -12.36
CA VAL A 50 0.00 16.54 -11.23
C VAL A 50 -0.31 15.63 -10.05
N ARG A 51 0.64 14.80 -9.64
CA ARG A 51 0.51 13.99 -8.43
C ARG A 51 0.87 14.81 -7.20
N PRO A 52 0.04 14.80 -6.14
CA PRO A 52 0.41 15.45 -4.89
C PRO A 52 1.68 14.81 -4.32
N SER A 53 2.55 15.65 -3.77
CA SER A 53 3.83 15.22 -3.17
C SER A 53 3.65 14.28 -1.98
N SER A 54 2.47 14.30 -1.34
CA SER A 54 2.10 13.40 -0.25
C SER A 54 0.61 13.11 -0.26
N SER A 55 0.23 11.83 -0.30
CA SER A 55 -1.16 11.34 -0.23
C SER A 55 -1.52 10.77 1.15
N ARG A 56 -0.83 11.21 2.21
CA ARG A 56 -1.04 10.69 3.57
C ARG A 56 -2.45 11.02 4.10
N LEU A 57 -3.08 10.03 4.72
CA LEU A 57 -4.37 10.15 5.38
C LEU A 57 -4.26 9.89 6.88
N ASN A 58 -5.15 10.49 7.67
CA ASN A 58 -5.22 10.35 9.12
C ASN A 58 -6.53 9.65 9.55
N SER A 59 -6.42 8.40 9.98
CA SER A 59 -7.54 7.57 10.43
C SER A 59 -7.84 7.68 11.94
N GLU A 60 -7.23 8.60 12.68
CA GLU A 60 -7.48 8.74 14.13
C GLU A 60 -8.93 9.08 14.47
N LYS A 61 -9.63 9.84 13.60
CA LYS A 61 -11.06 10.12 13.79
C LYS A 61 -11.90 8.84 13.75
N LEU A 62 -11.57 7.92 12.85
CA LEU A 62 -12.26 6.63 12.70
C LEU A 62 -12.03 5.74 13.94
N LYS A 63 -10.80 5.72 14.44
CA LYS A 63 -10.45 5.02 15.69
C LYS A 63 -11.18 5.60 16.90
N LYS A 64 -11.23 6.93 17.02
CA LYS A 64 -11.88 7.60 18.16
C LYS A 64 -13.38 7.32 18.21
N ASP A 65 -14.06 7.45 17.07
CA ASP A 65 -15.52 7.43 17.02
C ASP A 65 -16.09 6.00 16.98
N TYR A 66 -15.36 5.06 16.36
CA TYR A 66 -15.84 3.68 16.11
C TYR A 66 -14.93 2.58 16.66
N GLY A 67 -13.78 2.90 17.27
CA GLY A 67 -12.81 1.90 17.73
C GLY A 67 -12.08 1.15 16.59
N ILE A 68 -12.33 1.51 15.33
CA ILE A 68 -11.75 0.84 14.16
C ILE A 68 -10.29 1.27 13.98
N ILE A 69 -9.38 0.32 14.10
CA ILE A 69 -7.94 0.52 13.88
C ILE A 69 -7.58 -0.08 12.53
N MET A 70 -7.15 0.77 11.59
CA MET A 70 -6.69 0.30 10.28
C MET A 70 -5.43 -0.57 10.43
N SER A 71 -5.35 -1.68 9.71
CA SER A 71 -4.15 -2.53 9.70
C SER A 71 -2.94 -1.82 9.08
N HIS A 72 -1.74 -2.31 9.36
CA HIS A 72 -0.53 -1.81 8.69
C HIS A 72 -0.61 -2.09 7.17
N TRP A 73 -0.16 -1.15 6.34
CA TRP A 73 -0.28 -1.27 4.87
C TRP A 73 0.34 -2.57 4.32
N ARG A 74 1.45 -3.04 4.92
CA ARG A 74 2.10 -4.30 4.52
C ARG A 74 1.19 -5.52 4.68
N THR A 75 0.29 -5.54 5.67
CA THR A 75 -0.63 -6.67 5.88
C THR A 75 -1.53 -6.87 4.68
N GLY A 76 -2.13 -5.79 4.15
CA GLY A 76 -2.96 -5.87 2.94
C GLY A 76 -2.18 -6.32 1.71
N ILE A 77 -0.92 -5.87 1.56
CA ILE A 77 -0.08 -6.31 0.44
C ILE A 77 0.22 -7.81 0.52
N ILE A 78 0.53 -8.33 1.71
CA ILE A 78 0.75 -9.77 1.92
C ILE A 78 -0.47 -10.58 1.46
N GLU A 79 -1.68 -10.17 1.86
CA GLU A 79 -2.92 -10.84 1.48
C GLU A 79 -3.18 -10.78 -0.03
N CYS A 80 -2.95 -9.62 -0.65
CA CYS A 80 -3.10 -9.45 -2.10
C CYS A 80 -2.13 -10.37 -2.87
N VAL A 81 -0.84 -10.34 -2.53
CA VAL A 81 0.18 -11.16 -3.21
C VAL A 81 -0.12 -12.64 -3.05
N ARG A 82 -0.42 -13.11 -1.83
CA ARG A 82 -0.83 -14.50 -1.59
C ARG A 82 -2.04 -14.91 -2.41
N THR A 83 -3.02 -14.02 -2.57
CA THR A 83 -4.23 -14.31 -3.35
C THR A 83 -3.95 -14.39 -4.84
N LEU A 84 -3.09 -13.51 -5.36
CA LEU A 84 -2.67 -13.55 -6.77
C LEU A 84 -1.83 -14.81 -7.07
N MET A 85 -0.91 -15.18 -6.18
CA MET A 85 -0.10 -16.39 -6.35
C MET A 85 -0.93 -17.67 -6.34
N ARG A 86 -1.95 -17.76 -5.47
CA ARG A 86 -2.89 -18.89 -5.48
C ARG A 86 -3.68 -19.00 -6.78
N LYS A 87 -4.13 -17.86 -7.33
CA LYS A 87 -4.88 -17.84 -8.61
C LYS A 87 -4.04 -18.27 -9.81
N ASN A 88 -2.74 -17.99 -9.81
CA ASN A 88 -1.84 -18.40 -10.90
C ASN A 88 -1.46 -19.88 -10.86
N ALA A 89 -1.72 -20.58 -9.74
CA ALA A 89 -1.45 -22.01 -9.58
C ALA A 89 -2.67 -22.91 -9.88
N SER A 90 -3.80 -22.31 -10.27
CA SER A 90 -5.07 -22.99 -10.64
C SER A 90 -5.32 -22.83 -12.13
#